data_AF-A0A1H9U0T3-F1
#
_entry.id   AF-A0A1H9U0T3-F1
#
_cell.length_a   1.000
_cell.length_b   1.000
_cell.length_c   1.000
_cell.angle_alpha   90.00
_cell.angle_beta   90.00
_cell.angle_gamma   90.00
#
_symmetry.space_group_name_H-M   'P 1'
#
loop_
_entity.id
_entity.type
_entity.pdbx_description
1 polymer ?
#
loop_
_entity_poly.entity_id
_entity_poly.type
_entity_poly.pdbx_seq_one_letter_code
_entity_poly.pdbx_strand_id
1 'polypeptide(L)'
;MTGDLVAFLRARLDEDERLARAAAEPEKWVELNREPRPRWYVQLWADPDRVAVIADPESSAFPVVVSIEGMDEGDAQNRIDHIARHDPARVLADIEAKRRVVRYYEDAARTLAAAEPGTPPHDLMTGAMNSLRAALQALALPYADHPDYREEWRP
;
A
#
# COMPACT_ATOMS: atom_id res chain seq x y z
N MET A 1 -7.91 -4.48 22.57
CA MET A 1 -8.43 -3.41 21.69
C MET A 1 -7.35 -2.82 20.78
N THR A 2 -6.50 -1.86 21.21
CA THR A 2 -5.53 -1.28 20.24
C THR A 2 -4.41 -2.23 19.83
N GLY A 3 -4.01 -3.16 20.71
CA GLY A 3 -3.10 -4.25 20.33
C GLY A 3 -3.66 -5.14 19.22
N ASP A 4 -4.97 -5.39 19.22
CA ASP A 4 -5.64 -6.18 18.17
C ASP A 4 -5.67 -5.41 16.84
N LEU A 5 -5.93 -4.10 16.89
CA LEU A 5 -5.90 -3.22 15.71
C LEU A 5 -4.48 -3.16 15.10
N VAL A 6 -3.43 -3.07 15.92
CA VAL A 6 -2.04 -3.10 15.46
C VAL A 6 -1.71 -4.44 14.80
N ALA A 7 -2.11 -5.56 15.42
CA ALA A 7 -1.90 -6.89 14.86
C ALA A 7 -2.63 -7.07 13.52
N PHE A 8 -3.89 -6.61 13.43
CA PHE A 8 -4.67 -6.61 12.21
C PHE A 8 -4.01 -5.80 11.08
N LEU A 9 -3.61 -4.55 11.36
CA LEU A 9 -2.93 -3.70 10.38
C LEU A 9 -1.63 -4.33 9.87
N ARG A 10 -0.83 -4.95 10.76
CA ARG A 10 0.37 -5.66 10.34
C ARG A 10 0.04 -6.81 9.38
N ALA A 11 -0.92 -7.65 9.73
CA ALA A 11 -1.31 -8.78 8.89
C ALA A 11 -1.76 -8.33 7.49
N ARG A 12 -2.56 -7.26 7.41
CA ARG A 12 -3.04 -6.69 6.14
C ARG A 12 -1.92 -6.04 5.33
N LEU A 13 -1.04 -5.27 5.98
CA LEU A 13 0.11 -4.66 5.31
C LEU A 13 1.13 -5.72 4.83
N ASP A 14 1.29 -6.83 5.55
CA ASP A 14 2.13 -7.95 5.12
C ASP A 14 1.52 -8.69 3.92
N GLU A 15 0.19 -8.80 3.89
CA GLU A 15 -0.55 -9.37 2.75
C GLU A 15 -0.41 -8.50 1.49
N ASP A 16 -0.64 -7.20 1.63
CA ASP A 16 -0.46 -6.24 0.54
C ASP A 16 0.99 -6.21 0.05
N GLU A 17 1.97 -6.29 0.96
CA GLU A 17 3.38 -6.35 0.58
C GLU A 17 3.69 -7.62 -0.21
N ARG A 18 3.20 -8.78 0.22
CA ARG A 18 3.41 -10.03 -0.52
C ARG A 18 2.85 -9.93 -1.93
N LEU A 19 1.65 -9.38 -2.08
CA LEU A 19 1.02 -9.18 -3.39
C LEU A 19 1.81 -8.18 -4.25
N ALA A 20 2.26 -7.06 -3.67
CA ALA A 20 3.08 -6.09 -4.39
C ALA A 20 4.44 -6.68 -4.80
N ARG A 21 5.12 -7.43 -3.93
CA ARG A 21 6.38 -8.12 -4.27
C ARG A 21 6.19 -9.17 -5.35
N ALA A 22 5.14 -9.98 -5.27
CA ALA A 22 4.82 -10.95 -6.32
C ALA A 22 4.54 -10.27 -7.67
N ALA A 23 3.95 -9.08 -7.67
CA ALA A 23 3.77 -8.26 -8.86
C ALA A 23 5.07 -7.59 -9.35
N ALA A 24 6.09 -7.51 -8.50
CA ALA A 24 7.43 -6.97 -8.80
C ALA A 24 8.48 -8.04 -9.13
N GLU A 25 8.23 -9.32 -8.78
CA GLU A 25 9.24 -10.38 -8.84
C GLU A 25 9.62 -10.74 -10.28
N PRO A 26 10.90 -10.58 -10.66
CA PRO A 26 11.39 -10.86 -12.01
C PRO A 26 11.65 -12.35 -12.29
N GLU A 27 11.45 -13.28 -11.35
CA GLU A 27 11.72 -14.72 -11.59
C GLU A 27 10.66 -15.39 -12.49
N LYS A 28 9.53 -14.71 -12.76
CA LYS A 28 8.64 -15.01 -13.91
C LYS A 28 8.99 -14.22 -15.19
N TRP A 29 10.06 -13.43 -15.14
CA TRP A 29 10.48 -12.40 -16.11
C TRP A 29 11.99 -12.43 -16.37
N VAL A 30 12.56 -13.65 -16.39
CA VAL A 30 14.00 -13.86 -16.56
C VAL A 30 14.42 -13.47 -17.98
N GLU A 31 15.12 -12.35 -18.15
CA GLU A 31 16.59 -12.29 -18.33
C GLU A 31 17.06 -10.85 -18.63
N LEU A 32 18.23 -10.48 -18.08
CA LEU A 32 19.11 -9.33 -18.40
C LEU A 32 19.02 -8.02 -17.56
N ASN A 33 19.92 -7.98 -16.56
CA ASN A 33 20.78 -6.87 -16.13
C ASN A 33 20.23 -5.59 -15.44
N ARG A 34 20.52 -5.58 -14.11
CA ARG A 34 20.92 -4.48 -13.20
C ARG A 34 19.86 -3.49 -12.70
N GLU A 35 19.61 -3.64 -11.39
CA GLU A 35 18.73 -2.89 -10.48
C GLU A 35 17.28 -2.71 -10.94
N PRO A 36 16.42 -3.74 -10.76
CA PRO A 36 15.02 -3.61 -11.08
C PRO A 36 14.34 -2.65 -10.10
N ARG A 37 13.80 -1.57 -10.64
CA ARG A 37 12.65 -0.89 -10.05
C ARG A 37 11.53 -0.99 -11.06
N PRO A 38 10.46 -1.76 -10.80
CA PRO A 38 9.33 -1.81 -11.72
C PRO A 38 8.72 -0.42 -11.78
N ARG A 39 9.01 0.30 -12.87
CA ARG A 39 8.21 1.46 -13.28
C ARG A 39 7.30 0.95 -14.35
N TRP A 40 6.07 0.66 -13.97
CA TRP A 40 5.02 0.34 -14.92
C TRP A 40 4.87 1.51 -15.89
N TYR A 41 5.24 1.31 -17.16
CA TYR A 41 5.05 2.28 -18.25
C TYR A 41 3.97 1.77 -19.20
N VAL A 42 3.32 2.70 -19.88
CA VAL A 42 2.18 2.41 -20.74
C VAL A 42 2.60 2.54 -22.19
N GLN A 43 2.27 1.53 -22.99
CA GLN A 43 2.31 1.61 -24.44
C GLN A 43 0.93 1.33 -25.03
N LEU A 44 0.43 2.25 -25.87
CA LEU A 44 -0.80 2.07 -26.64
C LEU A 44 -0.46 1.47 -28.00
N TRP A 45 -1.20 0.44 -28.43
CA TRP A 45 -1.13 -0.06 -29.80
C TRP A 45 -2.22 0.60 -30.65
N ALA A 46 -1.88 0.96 -31.88
CA ALA A 46 -2.73 1.71 -32.80
C ALA A 46 -3.58 0.78 -33.69
N ASP A 47 -4.45 -0.06 -33.12
CA ASP A 47 -5.49 -0.82 -33.87
C ASP A 47 -6.64 -1.33 -32.94
N PRO A 48 -7.73 -1.94 -33.45
CA PRO A 48 -9.12 -1.50 -33.26
C PRO A 48 -9.71 -1.87 -31.88
N ASP A 49 -9.17 -2.89 -31.24
CA ASP A 49 -9.48 -3.30 -29.88
C ASP A 49 -8.42 -2.71 -28.95
N ARG A 50 -8.35 -1.37 -28.90
CA ARG A 50 -7.26 -0.64 -28.22
C ARG A 50 -6.83 -1.41 -26.95
N VAL A 51 -5.57 -1.79 -26.89
CA VAL A 51 -4.96 -2.48 -25.74
C VAL A 51 -3.89 -1.57 -25.17
N ALA A 52 -3.90 -1.41 -23.85
CA ALA A 52 -2.78 -0.81 -23.13
C ALA A 52 -1.86 -1.90 -22.60
N VAL A 53 -0.59 -1.79 -22.94
CA VAL A 53 0.48 -2.62 -22.42
C VAL A 53 1.12 -1.88 -21.26
N ILE A 54 1.08 -2.50 -20.08
CA ILE A 54 1.79 -2.02 -18.90
C ILE A 54 2.97 -2.95 -18.66
N ALA A 55 4.18 -2.45 -18.88
CA ALA A 55 5.41 -3.22 -18.77
C ALA A 55 6.44 -2.47 -17.92
N ASP A 56 7.54 -3.13 -17.59
CA ASP A 56 8.76 -2.51 -17.08
C ASP A 56 9.62 -2.13 -18.31
N PRO A 57 10.09 -0.87 -18.45
CA PRO A 57 10.80 -0.43 -19.66
C PRO A 57 12.11 -1.18 -19.91
N GLU A 58 12.65 -1.86 -18.90
CA GLU A 58 13.87 -2.64 -18.98
C GLU A 58 13.60 -4.16 -19.04
N SER A 59 12.34 -4.60 -18.91
CA SER A 59 11.96 -6.01 -18.99
C SER A 59 11.42 -6.40 -20.37
N SER A 60 11.94 -7.48 -20.93
CA SER A 60 11.45 -8.09 -22.18
C SER A 60 10.30 -9.07 -21.98
N ALA A 61 9.84 -9.28 -20.74
CA ALA A 61 8.81 -10.27 -20.43
C ALA A 61 7.39 -9.67 -20.47
N PHE A 62 6.41 -10.57 -20.62
CA PHE A 62 5.07 -10.36 -21.15
C PHE A 62 4.25 -9.22 -20.51
N PRO A 63 3.92 -8.13 -21.21
CA PRO A 63 3.22 -6.99 -20.61
C PRO A 63 1.88 -7.35 -19.96
N VAL A 64 1.49 -6.62 -18.91
CA VAL A 64 0.08 -6.63 -18.46
C VAL A 64 -0.75 -5.95 -19.54
N VAL A 65 -1.56 -6.75 -20.23
CA VAL A 65 -2.46 -6.33 -21.30
C VAL A 65 -3.80 -5.95 -20.68
N VAL A 66 -4.16 -4.68 -20.78
CA VAL A 66 -5.46 -4.18 -20.35
C VAL A 66 -6.29 -3.89 -21.61
N SER A 67 -7.37 -4.64 -21.81
CA SER A 67 -8.35 -4.31 -22.85
C SER A 67 -9.01 -2.98 -22.49
N ILE A 68 -8.98 -2.06 -23.44
CA ILE A 68 -9.65 -0.76 -23.35
C ILE A 68 -10.80 -0.65 -24.37
N GLU A 69 -11.30 -1.80 -24.85
CA GLU A 69 -12.41 -1.91 -25.81
C GLU A 69 -13.68 -1.22 -25.29
N GLY A 70 -14.37 -0.51 -26.19
CA GLY A 70 -15.62 0.19 -25.90
C GLY A 70 -15.48 1.42 -25.00
N MET A 71 -14.26 1.77 -24.57
CA MET A 71 -14.02 2.99 -23.80
C MET A 71 -13.65 4.15 -24.72
N ASP A 72 -14.11 5.35 -24.38
CA ASP A 72 -13.55 6.55 -25.00
C ASP A 72 -12.10 6.77 -24.56
N GLU A 73 -11.40 7.64 -25.28
CA GLU A 73 -9.98 7.90 -25.07
C GLU A 73 -9.65 8.45 -23.68
N GLY A 74 -10.54 9.24 -23.09
CA GLY A 74 -10.35 9.79 -21.75
C GLY A 74 -10.49 8.70 -20.68
N ASP A 75 -11.53 7.88 -20.75
CA ASP A 75 -11.73 6.76 -19.82
C ASP A 75 -10.63 5.70 -19.94
N ALA A 76 -10.19 5.43 -21.17
CA ALA A 76 -9.03 4.60 -21.42
C ALA A 76 -7.78 5.12 -20.72
N GLN A 77 -7.46 6.41 -20.88
CA GLN A 77 -6.31 7.04 -20.26
C GLN A 77 -6.41 7.04 -18.73
N ASN A 78 -7.59 7.31 -18.16
CA ASN A 78 -7.81 7.29 -16.72
C ASN A 78 -7.53 5.91 -16.09
N ARG A 79 -8.01 4.83 -16.71
CA ARG A 79 -7.74 3.46 -16.21
C ARG A 79 -6.24 3.14 -16.27
N ILE A 80 -5.62 3.50 -17.38
CA ILE A 80 -4.19 3.29 -17.62
C ILE A 80 -3.35 4.02 -16.57
N ASP A 81 -3.61 5.31 -16.37
CA ASP A 81 -2.89 6.15 -15.42
C ASP A 81 -3.10 5.67 -14.00
N HIS A 82 -4.31 5.19 -13.67
CA HIS A 82 -4.59 4.57 -12.37
C HIS A 82 -3.71 3.34 -12.14
N ILE A 83 -3.64 2.40 -13.09
CA ILE A 83 -2.84 1.18 -12.92
C ILE A 83 -1.34 1.52 -12.83
N ALA A 84 -0.83 2.35 -13.75
CA ALA A 84 0.57 2.77 -13.73
C ALA A 84 0.94 3.52 -12.44
N ARG A 85 0.03 4.35 -11.92
CA ARG A 85 0.21 5.04 -10.64
C ARG A 85 0.19 4.08 -9.45
N HIS A 86 -0.31 2.87 -9.57
CA HIS A 86 -0.30 1.85 -8.51
C HIS A 86 0.76 0.78 -8.76
N ASP A 87 1.88 1.16 -9.37
CA ASP A 87 3.03 0.28 -9.56
C ASP A 87 3.52 -0.33 -8.22
N PRO A 88 4.07 -1.55 -8.24
CA PRO A 88 4.52 -2.24 -7.04
C PRO A 88 5.52 -1.46 -6.19
N ALA A 89 6.44 -0.70 -6.80
CA ALA A 89 7.44 0.05 -6.04
C ALA A 89 6.78 1.18 -5.23
N ARG A 90 5.79 1.87 -5.80
CA ARG A 90 4.99 2.86 -5.06
C ARG A 90 4.17 2.20 -3.96
N VAL A 91 3.52 1.06 -4.22
CA VAL A 91 2.74 0.35 -3.19
C VAL A 91 3.62 -0.05 -2.01
N LEU A 92 4.81 -0.58 -2.28
CA LEU A 92 5.78 -0.92 -1.23
C LEU A 92 6.23 0.31 -0.42
N ALA A 93 6.42 1.46 -1.08
CA ALA A 93 6.74 2.71 -0.40
C ALA A 93 5.58 3.20 0.50
N ASP A 94 4.34 3.07 0.04
CA ASP A 94 3.14 3.39 0.82
C ASP A 94 2.98 2.47 2.04
N ILE A 95 3.20 1.16 1.87
CA ILE A 95 3.19 0.19 2.97
C ILE A 95 4.24 0.53 4.02
N GLU A 96 5.47 0.87 3.61
CA GLU A 96 6.51 1.28 4.55
C GLU A 96 6.15 2.58 5.29
N ALA A 97 5.51 3.54 4.61
CA ALA A 97 5.00 4.74 5.27
C ALA A 97 3.93 4.40 6.33
N LYS A 98 2.98 3.51 6.01
CA LYS A 98 1.95 3.05 6.95
C LYS A 98 2.57 2.29 8.14
N ARG A 99 3.58 1.45 7.90
CA ARG A 99 4.33 0.78 8.96
C ARG A 99 5.06 1.75 9.89
N ARG A 100 5.56 2.88 9.38
CA ARG A 100 6.14 3.94 10.24
C ARG A 100 5.11 4.50 11.20
N VAL A 101 3.87 4.74 10.75
CA VAL A 101 2.79 5.20 11.63
C VAL A 101 2.49 4.18 12.73
N VAL A 102 2.46 2.89 12.40
CA VAL A 102 2.33 1.81 13.40
C VAL A 102 3.47 1.85 14.41
N ARG A 103 4.73 2.00 13.96
CA ARG A 103 5.88 2.11 14.86
C ARG A 103 5.80 3.32 15.77
N TYR A 104 5.37 4.48 15.27
CA TYR A 104 5.17 5.68 16.11
C TYR A 104 4.16 5.43 17.23
N TYR A 105 3.07 4.71 16.96
CA TYR A 105 2.12 4.32 18.00
C TYR A 105 2.77 3.42 19.05
N GLU A 106 3.51 2.40 18.63
CA GLU A 106 4.17 1.48 19.56
C GLU A 106 5.26 2.17 20.39
N ASP A 107 6.01 3.09 19.79
CA ASP A 107 7.04 3.87 20.48
C ASP A 107 6.41 4.80 21.53
N ALA A 108 5.31 5.47 21.18
CA ALA A 108 4.54 6.29 22.11
C ALA A 108 3.94 5.45 23.25
N ALA A 109 3.43 4.25 22.94
CA ALA A 109 2.89 3.32 23.93
C ALA A 109 3.96 2.86 24.92
N ARG A 110 5.16 2.50 24.42
CA ARG A 110 6.29 2.12 25.29
C ARG A 110 6.77 3.29 26.16
N THR A 111 6.83 4.49 25.59
CA THR A 111 7.24 5.69 26.32
C THR A 111 6.24 6.04 27.42
N LEU A 112 4.94 5.98 27.12
CA LEU A 112 3.87 6.21 28.11
C LEU A 112 3.94 5.19 29.25
N ALA A 113 4.14 3.91 28.93
CA ALA A 113 4.24 2.84 29.93
C ALA A 113 5.45 2.99 30.87
N ALA A 114 6.51 3.67 30.41
CA ALA A 114 7.70 3.95 31.21
C ALA A 114 7.62 5.27 32.01
N ALA A 115 6.62 6.12 31.74
CA ALA A 115 6.47 7.42 32.39
C ALA A 115 5.65 7.32 33.68
N GLU A 116 6.07 8.03 34.72
CA GLU A 116 5.28 8.14 35.95
C GLU A 116 4.02 8.99 35.72
N PRO A 117 2.86 8.60 36.27
CA PRO A 117 1.63 9.38 36.16
C PRO A 117 1.79 10.82 36.65
N GLY A 118 1.23 11.78 35.91
CA GLY A 118 1.27 13.21 36.26
C GLY A 118 2.59 13.91 35.91
N THR A 119 3.50 13.24 35.21
CA THR A 119 4.71 13.88 34.67
C THR A 119 4.44 14.45 33.27
N PRO A 120 5.14 15.53 32.85
CA PRO A 120 4.98 16.07 31.50
C PRO A 120 5.17 15.04 30.36
N PRO A 121 6.12 14.08 30.44
CA PRO A 121 6.21 12.99 29.47
C PRO A 121 4.93 12.13 29.40
N HIS A 122 4.31 11.81 30.54
CA HIS A 122 3.07 11.02 30.58
C HIS A 122 1.91 11.74 29.87
N ASP A 123 1.72 13.04 30.15
CA ASP A 123 0.61 13.81 29.58
C ASP A 123 0.79 14.02 28.06
N LEU A 124 2.00 14.35 27.62
CA LEU A 124 2.32 14.48 26.20
C LEU A 124 2.10 13.15 25.44
N MET A 125 2.52 12.02 26.02
CA MET A 125 2.34 10.73 25.38
C MET A 125 0.88 10.27 25.36
N THR A 126 0.08 10.64 26.36
CA THR A 126 -1.36 10.37 26.36
C THR A 126 -2.05 11.06 25.17
N GLY A 127 -1.72 12.33 24.91
CA GLY A 127 -2.21 13.05 23.74
C GLY A 127 -1.76 12.41 22.41
N ALA A 128 -0.47 12.10 22.29
CA ALA A 128 0.08 11.44 21.10
C ALA A 128 -0.59 10.08 20.83
N MET A 129 -0.84 9.28 21.87
CA MET A 129 -1.49 7.97 21.77
C MET A 129 -2.92 8.08 21.23
N ASN A 130 -3.68 9.10 21.62
CA ASN A 130 -5.03 9.31 21.10
C ASN A 130 -5.03 9.63 19.61
N SER A 131 -4.17 10.56 19.18
CA SER A 131 -4.05 10.95 17.78
C SER A 131 -3.53 9.81 16.91
N LEU A 132 -2.53 9.06 17.38
CA LEU A 132 -1.99 7.91 16.66
C LEU A 132 -3.00 6.78 16.58
N ARG A 133 -3.78 6.52 17.63
CA ARG A 133 -4.88 5.54 17.58
C ARG A 133 -5.91 5.91 16.51
N ALA A 134 -6.32 7.18 16.42
CA ALA A 134 -7.23 7.64 15.37
C ALA A 134 -6.62 7.44 13.96
N ALA A 135 -5.32 7.70 13.80
CA ALA A 135 -4.61 7.41 12.56
C ALA A 135 -4.62 5.91 12.22
N LEU A 136 -4.42 5.03 13.20
CA LEU A 136 -4.50 3.57 12.98
C LEU A 136 -5.92 3.14 12.57
N GLN A 137 -6.97 3.70 13.19
CA GLN A 137 -8.36 3.43 12.81
C GLN A 137 -8.62 3.86 11.36
N ALA A 138 -8.14 5.04 10.95
CA ALA A 138 -8.24 5.51 9.57
C ALA A 138 -7.46 4.62 8.59
N LEU A 139 -6.27 4.15 8.96
CA LEU A 139 -5.49 3.21 8.14
C LEU A 139 -6.15 1.83 7.99
N ALA A 140 -7.07 1.47 8.89
CA ALA A 140 -7.80 0.21 8.82
C ALA A 140 -9.04 0.28 7.91
N LEU A 141 -9.53 1.48 7.57
CA LEU A 141 -10.73 1.67 6.74
C LEU A 141 -10.70 0.97 5.38
N PRO A 142 -9.57 0.91 4.63
CA PRO A 142 -9.51 0.16 3.38
C PRO A 142 -9.81 -1.34 3.54
N TYR A 143 -9.73 -1.87 4.76
CA TYR A 143 -9.96 -3.28 5.07
C TYR A 143 -11.30 -3.50 5.80
N ALA A 144 -12.24 -2.55 5.74
CA ALA A 144 -13.51 -2.64 6.47
C ALA A 144 -14.38 -3.86 6.06
N ASP A 145 -14.24 -4.34 4.82
CA ASP A 145 -14.93 -5.52 4.32
C ASP A 145 -14.22 -6.85 4.67
N HIS A 146 -13.06 -6.79 5.34
CA HIS A 146 -12.31 -7.97 5.72
C HIS A 146 -13.02 -8.70 6.88
N PRO A 147 -13.16 -10.04 6.88
CA PRO A 147 -13.90 -10.78 7.92
C PRO A 147 -13.36 -10.60 9.34
N ASP A 148 -12.04 -10.42 9.49
CA ASP A 148 -11.40 -10.12 10.78
C ASP A 148 -11.50 -8.64 11.20
N TYR A 149 -12.04 -7.75 10.36
CA TYR A 149 -12.28 -6.36 10.71
C TYR A 149 -13.34 -6.27 11.80
N ARG A 150 -13.09 -5.46 12.83
CA ARG A 150 -14.05 -5.23 13.91
C ARG A 150 -14.64 -3.83 13.77
N GLU A 151 -15.96 -3.72 13.82
CA GLU A 151 -16.67 -2.43 13.74
C GLU A 151 -16.25 -1.44 14.84
N GLU A 152 -15.75 -1.93 15.99
CA GLU A 152 -15.17 -1.08 17.04
C GLU A 152 -13.92 -0.28 16.59
N TRP A 153 -13.31 -0.65 15.47
CA TRP A 153 -12.17 0.07 14.88
C TRP A 153 -12.59 1.18 13.93
N ARG A 154 -13.87 1.27 13.56
CA ARG A 154 -14.38 2.34 12.72
C ARG A 154 -14.33 3.68 13.51
N PRO A 155 -13.77 4.76 12.93
CA PRO A 155 -13.72 6.08 13.59
C PRO A 155 -15.09 6.66 13.92
#